data_AF-W6TGJ2-F1
#
_entry.id   AF-W6TGJ2-F1
#
_cell.length_a   1.000
_cell.length_b   1.000
_cell.length_c   1.000
_cell.angle_alpha   90.00
_cell.angle_beta   90.00
_cell.angle_gamma   90.00
#
_symmetry.space_group_name_H-M   'P 1'
#
loop_
_entity.id
_entity.type
_entity.pdbx_description
1 polymer ?
#
loop_
_entity_poly.entity_id
_entity_poly.type
_entity_poly.pdbx_seq_one_letter_code
_entity_poly.pdbx_strand_id
1 'polypeptide(L)' 'MLHSQAVITQEMVLSELVKAGINRDIATDLSYRYYKKSLLLKILNI' A
#
# COMPACT_ATOMS: atom_id res chain seq x y z
N MET A 1 -2.21 -24.91 5.81
CA MET A 1 -2.77 -23.68 6.41
C MET A 1 -2.80 -22.62 5.34
N LEU A 2 -3.99 -22.23 4.85
CA LEU A 2 -4.09 -21.10 3.92
C LEU A 2 -3.79 -19.83 4.70
N HIS A 3 -2.59 -19.28 4.53
CA HIS A 3 -2.35 -17.89 4.91
C HIS A 3 -3.22 -17.03 4.00
N SER A 4 -4.35 -16.56 4.51
CA SER A 4 -5.10 -15.47 3.89
C SER A 4 -4.16 -14.27 3.83
N GLN A 5 -3.44 -14.13 2.71
CA GLN A 5 -2.57 -13.00 2.47
C GLN A 5 -3.48 -11.77 2.50
N ALA A 6 -3.44 -11.01 3.59
CA ALA A 6 -4.28 -9.83 3.73
C ALA A 6 -4.02 -8.94 2.51
N VAL A 7 -5.07 -8.69 1.73
CA VAL A 7 -4.97 -7.79 0.58
C VAL A 7 -4.86 -6.38 1.14
N ILE A 8 -3.63 -5.89 1.30
CA ILE A 8 -3.38 -4.53 1.75
C ILE A 8 -3.78 -3.59 0.61
N THR A 9 -4.84 -2.81 0.81
CA THR A 9 -5.30 -1.80 -0.15
C THR A 9 -4.55 -0.48 0.03
N GLN A 10 -4.54 0.36 -1.00
CA GLN A 10 -3.93 1.70 -0.92
C GLN A 10 -4.56 2.55 0.19
N GLU A 11 -5.88 2.47 0.38
CA GLU A 11 -6.59 3.21 1.42
C GLU A 11 -6.19 2.80 2.83
N MET A 12 -5.93 1.50 3.06
CA MET A 12 -5.43 1.03 4.35
C MET A 12 -4.06 1.65 4.65
N VAL A 13 -3.14 1.62 3.68
CA VAL A 13 -1.81 2.24 3.83
C VAL A 13 -1.92 3.74 4.07
N LEU A 14 -2.76 4.44 3.30
CA LEU A 14 -3.00 5.86 3.46
C LEU A 14 -3.51 6.20 4.88
N SER A 15 -4.49 5.44 5.38
CA SER A 15 -5.07 5.62 6.70
C SER A 15 -4.03 5.46 7.81
N GLU A 16 -3.20 4.41 7.74
CA GLU A 16 -2.15 4.16 8.73
C GLU A 16 -1.04 5.23 8.70
N LEU A 17 -0.64 5.70 7.52
CA LEU A 17 0.36 6.78 7.38
C LEU A 17 -0.17 8.11 7.97
N VAL A 18 -1.43 8.44 7.72
CA VAL A 18 -2.06 9.66 8.29
C VAL A 18 -2.20 9.55 9.80
N LYS A 19 -2.59 8.38 10.34
CA LYS A 19 -2.63 8.14 11.79
C LYS A 19 -1.26 8.24 12.44
N ALA A 20 -0.20 7.86 11.74
CA ALA A 20 1.18 8.02 12.19
C ALA A 20 1.67 9.48 12.15
N GLY A 21 0.83 10.44 11.75
CA GLY A 21 1.15 11.86 11.71
C GLY A 21 1.84 12.30 10.41
N ILE A 22 1.91 11.44 9.39
CA ILE A 22 2.44 11.83 8.09
C ILE A 22 1.42 12.73 7.38
N ASN A 23 1.90 13.83 6.83
CA ASN A 23 1.07 14.76 6.06
C ASN A 23 0.32 14.00 4.94
N ARG A 24 -0.97 14.31 4.77
CA ARG A 24 -1.88 13.60 3.85
C ARG A 24 -1.39 13.61 2.40
N ASP A 25 -0.78 14.69 1.94
CA ASP A 25 -0.27 14.80 0.57
C ASP A 25 0.94 13.87 0.38
N ILE A 26 1.84 13.83 1.37
CA ILE A 26 2.99 12.92 1.39
C ILE A 26 2.51 11.45 1.49
N ALA A 27 1.53 11.18 2.34
CA ALA A 27 0.96 9.84 2.50
C ALA A 27 0.24 9.35 1.23
N THR A 28 -0.38 10.26 0.48
CA THR A 28 -1.02 9.96 -0.81
C THR A 28 0.04 9.57 -1.86
N ASP A 29 1.14 10.32 -1.97
CA ASP A 29 2.23 9.98 -2.89
C ASP A 29 2.92 8.64 -2.50
N LEU A 30 3.19 8.43 -1.20
CA LEU A 30 3.78 7.19 -0.70
C LEU A 30 2.89 5.97 -0.92
N SER A 31 1.59 6.07 -0.60
CA SER A 31 0.64 4.97 -0.80
C SER A 31 0.46 4.63 -2.28
N TYR A 32 0.46 5.62 -3.16
CA TYR A 32 0.39 5.42 -4.61
C TYR A 32 1.64 4.70 -5.14
N ARG A 33 2.85 5.10 -4.70
CA ARG A 33 4.11 4.44 -5.09
C ARG A 33 4.16 2.99 -4.59
N TYR A 34 3.75 2.75 -3.34
CA TYR A 34 3.71 1.40 -2.77
C TYR A 34 2.71 0.51 -3.50
N TYR A 35 1.52 1.03 -3.80
CA TYR A 35 0.50 0.31 -4.55
C TYR A 35 0.98 -0.03 -5.96
N LYS A 36 1.56 0.94 -6.68
CA LYS A 36 2.11 0.73 -8.02
C LYS A 36 3.27 -0.28 -8.02
N LYS A 37 4.15 -0.24 -7.03
CA LYS A 37 5.25 -1.22 -6.89
C LYS A 37 4.72 -2.61 -6.55
N SER A 38 3.72 -2.72 -5.69
CA SER A 38 3.05 -3.99 -5.37
C SER A 38 2.33 -4.58 -6.58
N LEU A 39 1.67 -3.74 -7.37
CA LEU A 39 1.03 -4.13 -8.64
C LEU A 39 2.07 -4.60 -9.65
N LEU A 40 3.17 -3.85 -9.82
CA LEU A 40 4.27 -4.24 -10.70
C LEU A 40 4.89 -5.58 -10.26
N LEU A 41 5.12 -5.78 -8.96
CA LEU A 41 5.63 -7.04 -8.42
C LEU A 41 4.64 -8.21 -8.64
N LYS A 42 3.33 -7.94 -8.53
CA LYS A 42 2.28 -8.93 -8.87
C LYS A 42 2.26 -9.29 -10.35
N ILE A 43 2.48 -8.31 -11.23
CA ILE A 43 2.52 -8.51 -12.69
C ILE A 43 3.83 -9.20 -13.12
N LEU A 44 4.94 -8.89 -12.44
CA LEU A 44 6.27 -9.42 -12.74
C LEU A 44 6.54 -10.77 -12.06
N ASN A 45 5.56 -11.35 -11.35
CA ASN A 45 5.63 -12.74 -10.91
C ASN A 45 5.54 -13.65 -12.16
N ILE A 46 6.71 -13.91 -12.74
CA ILE A 46 7.09 -15.12 -13.47
C ILE A 46 7.09 -16.30 -12.49
#